data_AF-I8TZQ0-F1
#
_entry.id   AF-I8TZQ0-F1
#
_cell.length_a   1.000
_cell.length_b   1.000
_cell.length_c   1.000
_cell.angle_alpha   90.00
_cell.angle_beta   90.00
_cell.angle_gamma   90.00
#
_symmetry.space_group_name_H-M   'P 1'
#
loop_
_entity.id
_entity.type
_entity.pdbx_description
1 polymer ?
#
loop_
_entity_poly.entity_id
_entity_poly.type
_entity_poly.pdbx_seq_one_letter_code
_entity_poly.pdbx_strand_id
1 'polypeptide(L)' 'MEIKNYMEILVMEKLDIVIKANRTTCNCKRCRYDIAALALNSLPTRYVATSSGQHILK' A
#
# COMPACT_ATOMS: atom_id res chain seq x y z
N MET A 1 -4.60 -9.10 -18.94
CA MET A 1 -4.22 -9.70 -17.65
C MET A 1 -2.85 -9.17 -17.30
N GLU A 2 -2.68 -8.65 -16.09
CA GLU A 2 -1.43 -8.01 -15.64
C GLU A 2 -1.13 -8.53 -14.24
N ILE A 3 0.11 -8.94 -13.99
CA ILE A 3 0.57 -9.40 -12.67
C ILE A 3 1.00 -8.17 -11.87
N LYS A 4 0.39 -7.95 -10.71
CA LYS A 4 0.74 -6.86 -9.81
C LYS A 4 0.71 -7.29 -8.35
N ASN A 5 1.52 -6.64 -7.51
CA ASN A 5 1.49 -6.85 -6.07
C ASN A 5 0.30 -6.09 -5.47
N TYR A 6 -0.72 -6.81 -5.01
CA TYR A 6 -1.92 -6.24 -4.41
C TYR A 6 -1.62 -5.39 -3.17
N MET A 7 -0.51 -5.68 -2.47
CA MET A 7 -0.11 -4.89 -1.30
C MET A 7 0.18 -3.43 -1.65
N GLU A 8 0.61 -3.11 -2.87
CA GLU A 8 0.84 -1.72 -3.29
C GLU A 8 -0.44 -0.89 -3.24
N ILE A 9 -1.57 -1.50 -3.64
CA ILE A 9 -2.88 -0.86 -3.60
C ILE A 9 -3.32 -0.67 -2.15
N LEU A 10 -3.28 -1.74 -1.36
CA LEU A 10 -3.71 -1.70 0.05
C LEU A 10 -2.89 -0.71 0.88
N VAL A 11 -1.57 -0.69 0.73
CA VAL A 11 -0.70 0.24 1.45
C VAL A 11 -1.07 1.67 1.10
N MET A 12 -1.26 1.99 -0.18
CA MET A 12 -1.63 3.35 -0.60
C MET A 12 -3.02 3.76 -0.10
N GLU A 13 -4.01 2.85 -0.12
CA GLU A 13 -5.35 3.09 0.42
C GLU A 13 -5.34 3.37 1.93
N LYS A 14 -4.49 2.65 2.69
CA LYS A 14 -4.40 2.80 4.16
C LYS A 14 -3.47 3.93 4.59
N LEU A 15 -2.55 4.38 3.74
CA LEU A 15 -1.57 5.40 4.07
C LEU A 15 -2.21 6.70 4.56
N ASP A 16 -3.29 7.14 3.92
CA ASP A 16 -4.02 8.35 4.33
C ASP A 16 -4.61 8.25 5.74
N ILE A 17 -5.09 7.07 6.12
CA ILE A 17 -5.67 6.83 7.44
C ILE A 17 -4.57 6.92 8.49
N VAL A 18 -3.43 6.30 8.25
CA VAL A 18 -2.28 6.28 9.16
C VAL A 18 -1.69 7.68 9.34
N ILE A 19 -1.47 8.41 8.25
CA ILE A 19 -0.94 9.79 8.31
C ILE A 19 -1.91 10.72 9.04
N LYS A 20 -3.23 10.62 8.79
CA LYS A 20 -4.24 11.43 9.49
C LYS A 20 -4.30 11.13 11.00
N ALA A 21 -4.08 9.87 11.38
CA ALA A 21 -4.02 9.47 12.78
C ALA A 21 -2.77 10.03 13.49
N ASN A 22 -1.69 10.30 12.76
CA ASN A 22 -0.44 10.81 13.31
C ASN A 22 -0.12 12.23 12.81
N ARG A 23 -0.74 13.23 13.46
CA ARG A 23 -0.73 14.66 13.05
C ARG A 23 0.66 15.31 12.96
N THR A 24 1.70 14.69 13.52
CA THR A 24 3.09 15.18 13.43
C THR A 24 3.82 14.66 12.19
N THR A 25 3.24 13.71 11.46
CA THR A 25 3.86 13.09 10.29
C THR A 25 3.76 14.01 9.08
N CYS A 26 4.89 14.24 8.39
CA CYS A 26 4.90 14.97 7.13
C CYS A 26 4.09 14.24 6.05
N ASN A 27 3.22 14.96 5.35
CA ASN A 27 2.34 14.41 4.31
C ASN A 27 2.77 14.79 2.87
N CYS A 28 4.03 15.20 2.67
CA CYS A 28 4.51 15.53 1.33
C CYS A 28 4.64 14.25 0.46
N LYS A 29 4.67 14.44 -0.86
CA LYS A 29 4.78 13.32 -1.82
C LYS A 29 5.93 12.38 -1.45
N ARG A 30 7.13 12.92 -1.18
CA ARG A 30 8.33 12.14 -0.82
C ARG A 30 8.10 11.29 0.44
N CYS A 31 7.69 11.88 1.54
CA CYS A 31 7.46 11.14 2.80
C CYS A 31 6.41 10.04 2.65
N ARG A 32 5.35 10.28 1.85
CA ARG A 32 4.35 9.25 1.55
C ARG A 32 4.95 8.04 0.84
N TYR A 33 5.79 8.27 -0.18
CA TYR A 33 6.49 7.19 -0.88
C TYR A 33 7.49 6.47 0.02
N ASP A 34 8.22 7.20 0.87
CA ASP A 34 9.17 6.60 1.81
C ASP A 34 8.45 5.67 2.82
N ILE A 35 7.32 6.11 3.39
CA ILE A 35 6.50 5.29 4.29
C ILE A 35 5.94 4.07 3.56
N ALA A 36 5.41 4.25 2.34
CA ALA A 36 4.88 3.16 1.54
C ALA A 36 5.97 2.13 1.20
N ALA A 37 7.17 2.57 0.81
CA ALA A 37 8.29 1.69 0.51
C ALA A 37 8.73 0.89 1.76
N LEU A 38 8.83 1.55 2.92
CA LEU A 38 9.13 0.87 4.19
C LEU A 38 8.08 -0.20 4.53
N ALA A 39 6.80 0.12 4.36
CA ALA A 39 5.70 -0.82 4.60
C ALA A 39 5.76 -2.01 3.63
N LEU A 40 5.92 -1.75 2.33
CA LEU A 40 5.96 -2.79 1.30
C LEU A 40 7.17 -3.72 1.43
N ASN A 41 8.32 -3.20 1.88
CA ASN A 41 9.50 -4.03 2.18
C ASN A 41 9.31 -4.92 3.42
N SER A 42 8.38 -4.56 4.32
CA SER A 42 8.13 -5.28 5.57
C SER A 42 6.92 -6.22 5.49
N LEU A 43 6.08 -6.09 4.46
CA LEU A 43 4.86 -6.87 4.27
C LEU A 43 5.10 -7.98 3.23
N PRO A 44 4.46 -9.15 3.36
CA PRO A 44 4.57 -10.20 2.36
C PRO A 44 3.95 -9.74 1.03
N THR A 45 4.69 -9.87 -0.06
CA THR A 45 4.17 -9.56 -1.41
C THR A 45 3.02 -10.49 -1.77
N ARG A 46 1.94 -9.95 -2.37
CA ARG A 46 0.75 -10.72 -2.77
C ARG A 46 0.45 -10.45 -4.25
N TYR A 47 1.01 -11.25 -5.15
CA TYR A 47 0.80 -11.07 -6.59
C TYR A 47 -0.53 -11.66 -7.06
N VAL A 48 -1.21 -10.93 -7.94
CA VAL A 48 -2.49 -11.32 -8.56
C VAL A 48 -2.49 -10.95 -10.03
N ALA A 49 -3.10 -11.80 -10.87
CA ALA A 49 -3.19 -11.61 -12.32
C ALA A 49 -4.60 -11.21 -12.80
N THR A 50 -5.60 -11.32 -11.92
CA THR A 50 -7.03 -11.08 -12.22
C THR A 50 -7.66 -10.18 -11.16
N SER A 51 -8.77 -9.54 -11.51
CA SER A 51 -9.62 -8.83 -10.55
C SER A 51 -10.19 -9.79 -9.50
N SER A 52 -10.63 -10.98 -9.90
CA SER A 52 -11.11 -12.03 -8.99
C SER A 52 -10.05 -12.41 -7.94
N GLY A 53 -8.78 -12.49 -8.33
CA GLY A 53 -7.68 -12.74 -7.40
C GLY A 53 -7.49 -11.62 -6.36
N GLN A 54 -7.77 -10.37 -6.71
CA GLN A 54 -7.73 -9.25 -5.76
C GLN A 54 -8.80 -9.38 -4.68
N HIS A 55 -10.00 -9.87 -5.02
CA HIS A 55 -11.10 -10.05 -4.06
C HIS A 55 -10.82 -11.08 -2.97
N ILE A 56 -9.96 -12.07 -3.23
CA ILE A 56 -9.56 -13.10 -2.23
C ILE A 56 -8.67 -12.49 -1.14
N LEU A 57 -7.98 -11.40 -1.45
CA LEU A 57 -7.00 -10.77 -0.57
C LEU A 57 -7.54 -9.57 0.22
N LYS A 58 -8.80 -9.17 -0.04
CA LYS A 58 -9.41 -7.97 0.52
C LYS A 58 -10.09 -8.24 1.86
#